data_AF-A0A352KL70-F1
#
_entry.id   AF-A0A352KL70-F1
#
_cell.length_a   1.000
_cell.length_b   1.000
_cell.length_c   1.000
_cell.angle_alpha   90.00
_cell.angle_beta   90.00
_cell.angle_gamma   90.00
#
_symmetry.space_group_name_H-M   'P 1'
#
loop_
_entity.id
_entity.type
_entity.pdbx_description
1 polymer ?
#
loop_
_entity_poly.entity_id
_entity_poly.type
_entity_poly.pdbx_seq_one_letter_code
_entity_poly.pdbx_strand_id
1 'polypeptide(L)'
;MLDPDGLNVWSDQQLVGYLWRNTQGLIGFRYEEEWLAQGEFAISHTLPLQQEDFTPEDSLAHRFFANLLPEGGVRDQIVRDLKIANTDFDL
;
A
#
# COMPACT_ATOMS: atom_id res chain seq x y z
N MET A 1 10.51 0.20 -16.97
CA MET A 1 10.30 -1.12 -16.36
C MET A 1 9.48 -0.85 -15.11
N LEU A 2 8.24 -1.34 -15.04
CA LEU A 2 7.45 -1.22 -13.81
C LEU A 2 8.21 -2.00 -12.74
N ASP A 3 8.47 -1.35 -11.60
CA ASP A 3 9.07 -2.04 -10.46
C ASP A 3 8.04 -3.08 -9.97
N PRO A 4 8.30 -4.39 -10.07
CA PRO A 4 7.33 -5.41 -9.66
C PRO A 4 7.04 -5.35 -8.16
N ASP A 5 7.87 -4.63 -7.40
CA ASP A 5 7.75 -4.45 -5.96
C ASP A 5 7.22 -3.06 -5.59
N GLY A 6 6.72 -2.28 -6.56
CA GLY A 6 6.14 -0.95 -6.35
C GLY A 6 4.75 -0.78 -6.99
N LEU A 7 3.82 -0.16 -6.26
CA LEU A 7 2.50 0.22 -6.75
C LEU A 7 2.22 1.69 -6.48
N ASN A 8 1.50 2.33 -7.40
CA ASN A 8 1.01 3.69 -7.23
C ASN A 8 -0.32 3.66 -6.46
N VAL A 9 -0.46 4.55 -5.48
CA VAL A 9 -1.70 4.76 -4.72
C VAL A 9 -2.42 5.96 -5.29
N TRP A 10 -3.67 5.78 -5.72
CA TRP A 10 -4.47 6.84 -6.32
C TRP A 10 -5.73 7.10 -5.49
N SER A 11 -6.14 8.37 -5.43
CA SER A 11 -7.47 8.78 -4.99
C SER A 11 -8.10 9.55 -6.15
N ASP A 12 -9.25 9.07 -6.62
CA ASP A 12 -9.88 9.52 -7.87
C ASP A 12 -8.90 9.49 -9.07
N GLN A 13 -8.39 10.64 -9.47
CA GLN A 13 -7.45 10.81 -10.60
C GLN A 13 -6.12 11.44 -10.15
N GLN A 14 -5.89 11.54 -8.84
CA GLN A 14 -4.70 12.15 -8.27
C GLN A 14 -3.81 11.08 -7.62
N LEU A 15 -2.51 11.20 -7.88
CA LEU A 15 -1.51 10.34 -7.29
C LEU A 15 -1.30 10.77 -5.83
N VAL A 16 -1.61 9.87 -4.91
CA VAL A 16 -1.47 10.09 -3.47
C VAL A 16 -0.06 9.75 -3.01
N GLY A 17 0.52 8.71 -3.60
CA GLY A 17 1.85 8.25 -3.22
C GLY A 17 2.18 6.88 -3.81
N TYR A 18 3.17 6.25 -3.19
CA TYR A 18 3.72 4.98 -3.64
C TYR A 18 3.78 4.03 -2.46
N LEU A 19 3.43 2.77 -2.72
CA LEU A 19 3.67 1.68 -1.79
C LEU A 19 4.66 0.71 -2.42
N TRP A 20 5.45 0.04 -1.59
CA TRP A 20 6.41 -0.97 -2.03
C TRP A 20 6.51 -2.09 -1.02
N ARG A 21 6.99 -3.26 -1.45
CA ARG A 21 7.35 -4.34 -0.52
C ARG A 21 8.86 -4.46 -0.35
N ASN A 22 9.30 -4.75 0.87
CA ASN A 22 10.68 -5.15 1.11
C ASN A 22 10.87 -6.66 0.85
N THR A 23 12.10 -7.15 1.04
CA THR A 23 12.45 -8.57 0.85
C THR A 23 11.75 -9.52 1.82
N GLN A 24 11.16 -9.01 2.90
CA GLN A 24 10.36 -9.78 3.85
C GLN A 24 8.86 -9.77 3.50
N GLY A 25 8.45 -9.05 2.45
CA GLY A 25 7.05 -8.89 2.05
C GLY A 25 6.28 -7.85 2.87
N LEU A 26 6.95 -7.09 3.74
CA LEU A 26 6.33 -5.98 4.47
C LEU A 26 6.18 -4.77 3.56
N ILE A 27 5.08 -4.05 3.75
CA ILE A 27 4.72 -2.92 2.90
C ILE A 27 5.18 -1.61 3.55
N GLY A 28 5.95 -0.85 2.79
CA GLY A 28 6.24 0.56 3.05
C GLY A 28 5.36 1.48 2.21
N PHE A 29 5.28 2.75 2.61
CA PHE A 29 4.49 3.75 1.92
C PHE A 29 5.10 5.14 2.04
N ARG A 30 4.95 5.95 0.99
CA ARG A 30 5.36 7.35 0.97
C ARG A 30 4.33 8.17 0.20
N TYR A 31 3.98 9.33 0.73
CA TYR A 31 3.15 10.30 0.03
C TYR A 31 3.89 10.95 -1.14
N GLU A 32 3.17 11.28 -2.20
CA GLU A 32 3.69 12.10 -3.30
C GLU A 32 3.90 13.54 -2.82
N GLU A 33 4.96 14.21 -3.28
CA GLU A 33 5.28 15.57 -2.84
C GLU A 33 4.15 16.55 -3.21
N GLU A 34 3.56 16.38 -4.39
CA GLU A 34 2.42 17.17 -4.84
C GLU A 34 1.18 16.98 -3.96
N TRP A 35 0.93 15.76 -3.46
CA TRP A 35 -0.18 15.47 -2.54
C TRP A 35 0.02 16.18 -1.19
N LEU A 36 1.25 16.12 -0.66
CA LEU A 36 1.62 16.82 0.58
C LEU A 36 1.52 18.35 0.43
N ALA A 37 1.96 18.89 -0.71
CA ALA A 37 1.96 20.32 -0.96
C ALA A 37 0.54 20.92 -1.09
N GLN A 38 -0.40 20.15 -1.63
CA GLN A 38 -1.80 20.55 -1.72
C GLN A 38 -2.49 20.57 -0.35
N GLY A 39 -1.92 19.88 0.65
CA GLY A 39 -2.51 19.79 1.99
C GLY A 39 -3.82 19.01 2.00
N GLU A 40 -3.91 17.97 1.17
CA GLU A 40 -5.06 17.08 1.07
C GLU A 40 -5.25 16.22 2.35
N PHE A 41 -6.06 15.18 2.31
CA PHE A 41 -6.29 14.31 3.46
C PHE A 41 -5.22 13.21 3.61
N ALA A 42 -5.02 12.76 4.86
CA ALA A 42 -4.25 11.55 5.17
C ALA A 42 -5.10 10.30 4.90
N ILE A 43 -4.53 9.28 4.25
CA ILE A 43 -5.27 8.03 3.93
C ILE A 43 -5.67 7.23 5.18
N SER A 44 -4.99 7.46 6.30
CA SER A 44 -5.30 6.85 7.59
C SER A 44 -4.82 7.75 8.73
N HIS A 45 -5.48 7.68 9.88
CA HIS A 45 -4.98 8.29 11.12
C HIS A 45 -3.62 7.74 11.57
N THR A 46 -3.28 6.50 11.19
CA THR A 46 -1.97 5.89 11.49
C THR A 46 -0.91 6.22 10.44
N LEU A 47 -1.31 6.89 9.34
CA LEU A 47 -0.44 7.32 8.25
C LEU A 47 -0.66 8.83 8.02
N PRO A 48 -0.34 9.69 9.01
CA PRO A 48 -0.54 11.13 8.87
C PRO A 48 0.26 11.69 7.71
N LEU A 49 -0.15 12.85 7.17
CA LEU A 49 0.63 13.54 6.14
C LEU A 49 1.98 13.95 6.70
N GLN A 50 3.04 13.38 6.14
CA GLN A 50 4.43 13.69 6.45
C GLN A 50 5.30 13.40 5.24
N GLN A 51 6.50 14.01 5.19
CA GLN A 51 7.45 13.79 4.11
C GLN A 51 8.22 12.48 4.26
N GLU A 52 8.44 12.03 5.50
CA GLU A 52 9.16 10.78 5.75
C GLU A 52 8.35 9.54 5.36
N ASP A 53 9.07 8.58 4.78
CA ASP A 53 8.58 7.26 4.43
C ASP A 53 8.06 6.52 5.68
N PHE A 54 6.89 5.90 5.54
CA PHE A 54 6.44 4.87 6.46
C PHE A 54 7.17 3.58 6.09
N THR A 55 8.22 3.29 6.86
CA THR A 55 9.10 2.17 6.54
C THR A 55 8.37 0.82 6.69
N PRO A 56 8.69 -0.18 5.86
CA PRO A 56 8.15 -1.53 6.02
C PRO A 56 8.32 -2.10 7.44
N GLU A 57 9.43 -1.76 8.10
CA GLU A 57 9.82 -2.24 9.43
C GLU A 57 8.85 -1.75 10.52
N ASP A 58 8.30 -0.54 10.38
CA ASP A 58 7.30 0.02 11.30
C ASP A 58 5.94 -0.69 11.18
N SER A 59 5.72 -1.41 10.06
CA SER A 59 4.49 -2.16 9.74
C SER A 59 3.20 -1.31 9.73
N LEU A 60 3.28 0.02 9.84
CA LEU A 60 2.12 0.91 9.87
C LEU A 60 1.37 0.87 8.53
N ALA A 61 2.11 1.02 7.44
CA ALA A 61 1.56 0.96 6.09
C ALA A 61 1.01 -0.44 5.79
N HIS A 62 1.80 -1.49 6.10
CA HIS A 62 1.37 -2.87 5.96
C HIS A 62 0.03 -3.17 6.64
N ARG A 63 -0.15 -2.74 7.91
CA ARG A 63 -1.43 -2.91 8.62
C ARG A 63 -2.57 -2.18 7.94
N PHE A 64 -2.36 -0.98 7.42
CA PHE A 64 -3.41 -0.25 6.73
C PHE A 64 -3.84 -0.97 5.44
N PHE A 65 -2.89 -1.28 4.56
CA PHE A 65 -3.21 -1.89 3.26
C PHE A 65 -3.74 -3.32 3.37
N ALA A 66 -3.19 -4.13 4.29
CA ALA A 66 -3.68 -5.50 4.51
C ALA A 66 -5.14 -5.53 4.99
N ASN A 67 -5.58 -4.52 5.75
CA ASN A 67 -6.97 -4.40 6.21
C ASN A 67 -7.96 -3.98 5.10
N LEU A 68 -7.48 -3.61 3.91
CA LEU A 68 -8.35 -3.36 2.75
C LEU A 68 -8.72 -4.66 2.03
N LEU A 69 -7.97 -5.73 2.28
CA LEU A 69 -8.12 -6.99 1.60
C LEU A 69 -9.27 -7.81 2.20
N PRO A 70 -9.93 -8.66 1.40
CA PRO A 70 -10.91 -9.60 1.92
C PRO A 70 -10.26 -10.62 2.85
N GLU A 71 -11.04 -11.09 3.81
CA GLU A 71 -10.64 -12.13 4.77
C GLU A 71 -11.27 -13.50 4.45
N GLY A 72 -10.70 -14.55 5.05
CA GLY A 72 -11.24 -15.91 5.02
C GLY A 72 -11.37 -16.49 3.61
N GLY A 73 -12.45 -17.24 3.37
CA GLY A 73 -12.60 -18.03 2.14
C GLY A 73 -12.67 -17.21 0.83
N VAL A 74 -13.00 -15.91 0.91
CA VAL A 74 -13.01 -15.02 -0.27
C VAL A 74 -11.59 -14.76 -0.75
N ARG A 75 -10.65 -14.52 0.17
CA ARG A 75 -9.23 -14.33 -0.13
C ARG A 75 -8.66 -15.54 -0.87
N ASP A 76 -8.92 -16.73 -0.36
CA ASP A 76 -8.44 -17.98 -0.96
C ASP A 76 -8.97 -18.18 -2.37
N GLN A 77 -10.20 -17.72 -2.64
CA GLN A 77 -10.78 -17.80 -3.99
C GLN A 77 -10.07 -16.86 -4.96
N ILE A 78 -9.82 -15.60 -4.57
CA ILE A 78 -9.13 -14.61 -5.41
C ILE A 78 -7.71 -15.09 -5.76
N VAL A 79 -6.96 -15.57 -4.77
CA VAL A 79 -5.60 -16.08 -4.97
C VAL A 79 -5.58 -17.22 -5.99
N ARG A 80 -6.53 -18.16 -5.90
CA ARG A 80 -6.64 -19.28 -6.85
C ARG A 80 -7.00 -18.81 -8.25
N ASP A 81 -7.96 -17.90 -8.36
CA ASP A 81 -8.47 -17.43 -9.65
C ASP A 81 -7.42 -16.60 -10.40
N LEU A 82 -6.68 -15.75 -9.67
CA LEU A 82 -5.62 -14.91 -10.22
C LEU A 82 -4.26 -15.62 -10.33
N LYS A 83 -4.10 -16.79 -9.70
CA LYS A 83 -2.84 -17.57 -9.67
C LYS A 83 -1.64 -16.79 -9.16
N ILE A 84 -1.88 -15.97 -8.14
CA ILE A 84 -0.89 -15.14 -7.47
C ILE A 84 -0.41 -15.81 -6.18
N ALA A 85 0.66 -15.27 -5.58
CA ALA A 85 1.05 -15.69 -4.24
C ALA A 85 0.01 -15.18 -3.22
N ASN A 86 -0.20 -15.95 -2.14
CA ASN A 86 -1.10 -15.53 -1.06
C ASN A 86 -0.36 -14.58 -0.09
N THR A 87 -0.02 -13.39 -0.55
CA THR A 87 0.59 -12.33 0.27
C THR A 87 -0.25 -11.06 0.17
N ASP A 88 -0.12 -10.17 1.15
CA ASP A 88 -0.92 -8.93 1.17
C ASP A 88 -0.52 -7.91 0.12
N PHE A 89 0.66 -8.04 -0.49
CA PHE A 89 1.10 -7.13 -1.56
C PHE A 89 0.69 -7.66 -2.94
N ASP A 90 0.65 -8.98 -3.13
CA ASP A 90 0.28 -9.57 -4.43
C ASP A 90 -1.24 -9.59 -4.68
N LEU A 91 -2.04 -9.48 -3.61
CA LEU A 91 -3.51 -9.46 -3.60
C LEU A 91 -4.06 -8.04 -3.86
#